data_AF-A0A972TZJ0-F1
#
_entry.id   AF-A0A972TZJ0-F1
#
_cell.length_a   1.000
_cell.length_b   1.000
_cell.length_c   1.000
_cell.angle_alpha   90.00
_cell.angle_beta   90.00
_cell.angle_gamma   90.00
#
_symmetry.space_group_name_H-M   'P 1'
#
loop_
_entity.id
_entity.type
_entity.pdbx_description
1 polymer ?
#
loop_
_entity_poly.entity_id
_entity_poly.type
_entity_poly.pdbx_seq_one_letter_code
_entity_poly.pdbx_strand_id
1 'polypeptide(L)'
;MIRNFILFGTTFVLLHLANITGALSYLARPMVVYAAKALDINAVDRGSEIVLGKLLLPWTQDCSGINALIMLLVITLWVNRNERFGLPLITRLVMCLPAALLANVFRILTLAAYRYVFYPNWESQQLHYFIGFLWLVPFLVFFVKDFKEKDWAGWLEIFYMAVVLAILSPVVFTPGGSIVAISTLFFLAQNRLSVDDSWKRRLAYLLWGAAAFLIGWSRMESLWIPWLLLCPGFVDYRLLRNWSGIVILSGTVYLASMHRVWQIVVLTALAYELYVLLKGRRKSDLPAPSSSPKIMEGLVILVLLLTPFILPDFIGIKHKVEAPPSGAMAKQLSFNSYELRVIGQPSDITLFWYGAFGDGRHHNVSVCMRYQGVTLKPSDEQKDVFTDGRRLMREFFIQNGKLITNYKEYLMTTVSPLASPGVHIIFDAPSKVMNSKYFDIESKRLVKRLYQIYTAESAI
;
A
#
# COMPACT_ATOMS: atom_id res chain seq x y z
N MET A 1 25.55 -12.78 1.33
CA MET A 1 24.29 -12.57 2.08
C MET A 1 24.40 -11.41 3.07
N ILE A 2 25.33 -11.45 4.04
CA ILE A 2 25.58 -10.38 5.02
C ILE A 2 25.77 -9.00 4.35
N ARG A 3 26.57 -8.95 3.27
CA ARG A 3 26.77 -7.72 2.47
C ARG A 3 25.47 -7.13 1.94
N ASN A 4 24.55 -7.96 1.44
CA ASN A 4 23.26 -7.49 0.88
C ASN A 4 22.36 -6.98 1.99
N PHE A 5 22.36 -7.63 3.16
CA PHE A 5 21.59 -7.21 4.32
C PHE A 5 22.08 -5.86 4.85
N ILE A 6 23.39 -5.66 4.96
CA ILE A 6 24.00 -4.38 5.35
C ILE A 6 23.63 -3.29 4.33
N LEU A 7 23.68 -3.62 3.04
CA LEU A 7 23.35 -2.66 1.97
C LEU A 7 21.88 -2.24 1.99
N PHE A 8 20.97 -3.20 2.13
CA PHE A 8 19.54 -2.90 2.24
C PHE A 8 19.21 -2.16 3.53
N GLY A 9 19.82 -2.53 4.66
CA GLY A 9 19.67 -1.83 5.93
C GLY A 9 20.20 -0.39 5.88
N THR A 10 21.37 -0.17 5.28
CA THR A 10 21.95 1.18 5.14
C THR A 10 21.10 2.05 4.21
N THR A 11 20.62 1.48 3.09
CA THR A 11 19.72 2.16 2.16
C THR A 11 18.43 2.55 2.89
N PHE A 12 17.82 1.63 3.63
CA PHE A 12 16.61 1.87 4.41
C PHE A 12 16.77 3.02 5.43
N VAL A 13 17.90 3.05 6.16
CA VAL A 13 18.21 4.11 7.14
C VAL A 13 18.42 5.46 6.47
N LEU A 14 19.26 5.53 5.42
CA LEU A 14 19.53 6.77 4.68
C LEU A 14 18.25 7.38 4.09
N LEU A 15 17.31 6.54 3.69
CA LEU A 15 16.04 6.96 3.11
C LEU A 15 15.03 7.43 4.16
N HIS A 16 14.99 6.80 5.34
CA HIS A 16 14.20 7.34 6.47
C HIS A 16 14.70 8.74 6.86
N LEU A 17 16.01 8.96 6.83
CA LEU A 17 16.61 10.28 7.08
C LEU A 17 16.27 11.28 5.96
N ALA A 18 16.33 10.87 4.69
CA ALA A 18 16.00 11.73 3.56
C ALA A 18 14.52 12.17 3.55
N ASN A 19 13.60 11.28 3.95
CA ASN A 19 12.18 11.58 4.01
C ASN A 19 11.84 12.70 5.02
N ILE A 20 12.60 12.80 6.11
CA ILE A 20 12.42 13.86 7.11
C ILE A 20 12.72 15.24 6.52
N THR A 21 13.59 15.32 5.51
CA THR A 21 14.08 16.60 4.97
C THR A 21 13.24 17.17 3.81
N GLY A 22 12.37 16.37 3.18
CA GLY A 22 11.55 16.81 2.03
C GLY A 22 12.34 17.30 0.81
N ALA A 23 13.67 17.11 0.77
CA ALA A 23 14.58 17.76 -0.17
C ALA A 23 14.21 17.55 -1.65
N LEU A 24 13.82 16.33 -2.03
CA LEU A 24 13.41 16.03 -3.42
C LEU A 24 12.10 16.72 -3.81
N SER A 25 11.19 16.95 -2.87
CA SER A 25 9.94 17.67 -3.13
C SER A 25 10.20 19.12 -3.55
N TYR A 26 11.21 19.77 -2.96
CA TYR A 26 11.61 21.13 -3.33
C TYR A 26 12.16 21.22 -4.76
N LEU A 27 12.74 20.14 -5.30
CA LEU A 27 13.23 20.10 -6.67
C LEU A 27 12.13 19.70 -7.66
N ALA A 28 11.32 18.70 -7.31
CA ALA A 28 10.29 18.15 -8.19
C ALA A 28 9.21 19.18 -8.55
N ARG A 29 8.80 20.01 -7.57
CA ARG A 29 7.73 21.02 -7.76
C ARG A 29 8.03 22.04 -8.86
N PRO A 30 9.14 22.81 -8.79
CA PRO A 30 9.52 23.72 -9.87
C PRO A 30 9.65 23.02 -11.23
N MET A 31 10.17 21.79 -11.27
CA MET A 31 10.32 21.04 -12.52
C MET A 31 8.97 20.70 -13.16
N VAL A 32 7.97 20.29 -12.36
CA VAL A 32 6.61 20.02 -12.86
C VAL A 32 5.98 21.30 -13.41
N VAL A 33 6.08 22.42 -12.69
CA VAL A 33 5.56 23.72 -13.15
C VAL A 33 6.26 24.18 -14.44
N TYR A 34 7.59 24.05 -14.49
CA TYR A 34 8.37 24.41 -15.67
C TYR A 34 8.01 23.55 -16.88
N ALA A 35 7.91 22.23 -16.70
CA ALA A 35 7.54 21.32 -17.77
C ALA A 35 6.12 21.58 -18.28
N ALA A 36 5.16 21.89 -17.39
CA ALA A 36 3.82 22.27 -17.79
C ALA A 36 3.81 23.59 -18.59
N LYS A 37 4.56 24.61 -18.15
CA LYS A 37 4.71 25.87 -18.90
C LYS A 37 5.36 25.67 -20.26
N ALA A 38 6.34 24.78 -20.36
CA ALA A 38 6.97 24.43 -21.64
C ALA A 38 6.00 23.75 -22.63
N LEU A 39 4.91 23.17 -22.12
CA LEU A 39 3.79 22.62 -22.90
C LEU A 39 2.65 23.63 -23.10
N ASP A 40 2.88 24.91 -22.83
CA ASP A 40 1.89 25.99 -22.91
C ASP A 40 0.67 25.80 -21.97
N ILE A 41 0.87 25.09 -20.86
CA ILE A 41 -0.14 24.93 -19.81
C ILE A 41 0.11 25.98 -18.73
N ASN A 42 -0.91 26.81 -18.44
CA ASN A 42 -0.83 27.77 -17.34
C ASN A 42 -0.63 27.04 -16.00
N ALA A 43 0.55 27.21 -15.39
CA ALA A 43 0.94 26.46 -14.20
C ALA A 43 1.42 27.39 -13.07
N VAL A 44 0.86 27.20 -11.87
CA VAL A 44 1.19 28.00 -10.67
C VAL A 44 1.32 27.08 -9.44
N ASP A 45 2.43 27.21 -8.72
CA ASP A 45 2.60 26.58 -7.40
C ASP A 45 2.01 27.49 -6.31
N ARG A 46 1.10 26.95 -5.48
CA ARG A 46 0.45 27.63 -4.36
C ARG A 46 0.89 27.10 -3.00
N GLY A 47 1.96 26.29 -2.93
CA GLY A 47 2.48 25.76 -1.68
C GLY A 47 1.82 24.46 -1.24
N SER A 48 0.49 24.35 -1.14
CA SER A 48 -0.19 23.07 -0.85
C SER A 48 -0.63 22.32 -2.11
N GLU A 49 -0.73 23.03 -3.23
CA GLU A 49 -1.26 22.53 -4.50
C GLU A 49 -0.53 23.18 -5.69
N ILE A 50 -0.56 22.50 -6.83
CA ILE A 50 -0.17 23.05 -8.13
C ILE A 50 -1.43 23.19 -8.98
N VAL A 51 -1.67 24.40 -9.48
CA VAL A 51 -2.73 24.67 -10.44
C VAL A 51 -2.16 24.44 -11.84
N LEU A 52 -2.77 23.55 -12.62
CA LEU A 52 -2.44 23.31 -14.03
C LEU A 52 -3.69 23.57 -14.90
N GLY A 53 -3.78 24.77 -15.45
CA GLY A 53 -4.97 25.24 -16.16
C GLY A 53 -6.20 25.22 -15.23
N LYS A 54 -7.15 24.32 -15.53
CA LYS A 54 -8.36 24.09 -14.72
C LYS A 54 -8.18 23.03 -13.61
N LEU A 55 -7.06 22.32 -13.59
CA LEU A 55 -6.82 21.21 -12.68
C LEU A 55 -6.12 21.69 -11.40
N LEU A 56 -6.66 21.31 -10.24
CA LEU A 56 -6.02 21.49 -8.93
C LEU A 56 -5.33 20.17 -8.55
N LEU A 57 -4.01 20.17 -8.50
CA LEU A 57 -3.21 19.03 -8.07
C LEU A 57 -2.76 19.22 -6.62
N PRO A 58 -3.34 18.50 -5.64
CA PRO A 58 -2.83 18.52 -4.28
C PRO A 58 -1.44 17.91 -4.26
N TRP A 59 -0.51 18.58 -3.58
CA TRP A 59 0.86 18.10 -3.50
C TRP A 59 1.07 17.30 -2.20
N THR A 60 1.13 15.99 -2.34
CA THR A 60 1.34 15.08 -1.21
C THR A 60 2.80 14.65 -1.10
N GLN A 61 3.15 13.93 -0.02
CA GLN A 61 4.50 13.35 0.13
C GLN A 61 4.85 12.38 -1.00
N ASP A 62 3.86 11.71 -1.60
CA ASP A 62 4.09 10.81 -2.74
C ASP A 62 4.65 11.54 -3.95
N CYS A 63 4.37 12.84 -4.10
CA CYS A 63 4.91 13.68 -5.18
C CYS A 63 6.40 14.02 -5.00
N SER A 64 7.02 13.68 -3.86
CA SER A 64 8.43 13.99 -3.59
C SER A 64 9.41 13.25 -4.51
N GLY A 65 9.05 12.06 -5.03
CA GLY A 65 9.97 11.21 -5.79
C GLY A 65 10.93 10.37 -4.93
N ILE A 66 10.81 10.43 -3.60
CA ILE A 66 11.58 9.58 -2.68
C ILE A 66 11.35 8.11 -2.99
N ASN A 67 10.09 7.71 -3.19
CA ASN A 67 9.70 6.35 -3.56
C ASN A 67 10.47 5.82 -4.78
N ALA A 68 10.59 6.63 -5.84
CA ALA A 68 11.37 6.29 -7.03
C ALA A 68 12.86 6.11 -6.72
N LEU A 69 13.43 6.96 -5.86
CA LEU A 69 14.81 6.86 -5.43
C LEU A 69 15.08 5.57 -4.63
N ILE A 70 14.19 5.22 -3.70
CA ILE A 70 14.30 3.98 -2.92
C ILE A 70 14.39 2.78 -3.85
N MET A 71 13.45 2.69 -4.78
CA MET A 71 13.36 1.59 -5.73
C MET A 71 14.64 1.50 -6.58
N LEU A 72 15.09 2.61 -7.16
CA LEU A 72 16.30 2.63 -7.99
C LEU A 72 17.55 2.23 -7.21
N LEU A 73 17.76 2.75 -5.99
CA LEU A 73 18.91 2.38 -5.16
C LEU A 73 18.92 0.90 -4.81
N VAL A 74 17.78 0.37 -4.36
CA VAL A 74 17.64 -1.05 -3.96
C VAL A 74 17.89 -1.97 -5.15
N ILE A 75 17.31 -1.67 -6.32
CA ILE A 75 17.52 -2.46 -7.55
C ILE A 75 18.98 -2.36 -8.00
N THR A 76 19.57 -1.16 -8.01
CA THR A 76 20.97 -0.94 -8.41
C THR A 76 21.92 -1.73 -7.52
N LEU A 77 21.76 -1.67 -6.20
CA LEU A 77 22.58 -2.43 -5.26
C LEU A 77 22.41 -3.94 -5.42
N TRP A 78 21.18 -4.39 -5.68
CA TRP A 78 20.90 -5.81 -5.86
C TRP A 78 21.50 -6.39 -7.13
N VAL A 79 21.29 -5.71 -8.25
CA VAL A 79 21.75 -6.17 -9.56
C VAL A 79 23.28 -6.19 -9.60
N ASN A 80 23.91 -5.21 -8.95
CA ASN A 80 25.36 -5.07 -8.87
C ASN A 80 25.96 -5.69 -7.60
N ARG A 81 25.23 -6.58 -6.91
CA ARG A 81 25.65 -7.17 -5.62
C ARG A 81 26.91 -8.04 -5.69
N ASN A 82 27.43 -8.34 -6.87
CA ASN A 82 28.68 -9.08 -7.06
C ASN A 82 29.84 -8.15 -7.46
N GLU A 83 29.55 -6.90 -7.81
CA GLU A 83 30.54 -5.88 -8.13
C GLU A 83 31.32 -5.48 -6.86
N ARG A 84 32.59 -5.13 -6.99
CA ARG A 84 33.35 -4.54 -5.88
C ARG A 84 32.88 -3.11 -5.67
N PHE A 85 32.84 -2.66 -4.41
CA PHE A 85 32.59 -1.24 -4.12
C PHE A 85 33.73 -0.41 -4.70
N GLY A 86 33.43 0.38 -5.71
CA GLY A 86 34.38 1.22 -6.43
C GLY A 86 33.65 2.34 -7.16
N LEU A 87 34.42 3.19 -7.85
CA LEU A 87 33.92 4.39 -8.53
C LEU A 87 32.73 4.09 -9.47
N PRO A 88 32.74 3.01 -10.31
CA PRO A 88 31.61 2.74 -11.21
C PRO A 88 30.28 2.51 -10.48
N LEU A 89 30.30 1.75 -9.37
CA LEU A 89 29.10 1.50 -8.57
C LEU A 89 28.63 2.77 -7.85
N ILE A 90 29.56 3.55 -7.30
CA ILE A 90 29.25 4.84 -6.65
C ILE A 90 28.59 5.79 -7.65
N THR A 91 29.14 5.91 -8.86
CA THR A 91 28.56 6.75 -9.92
C THR A 91 27.13 6.32 -10.25
N ARG A 92 26.86 5.02 -10.40
CA ARG A 92 25.49 4.51 -10.62
C ARG A 92 24.55 4.87 -9.47
N LEU A 93 25.00 4.74 -8.22
CA LEU A 93 24.22 5.08 -7.04
C LEU A 93 23.91 6.59 -6.96
N VAL A 94 24.88 7.44 -7.25
CA VAL A 94 24.67 8.91 -7.31
C VAL A 94 23.69 9.26 -8.43
N MET A 95 23.82 8.63 -9.60
CA MET A 95 22.92 8.84 -10.74
C MET A 95 21.47 8.36 -10.50
N CYS A 96 21.22 7.54 -9.47
CA CYS A 96 19.84 7.19 -9.07
C CYS A 96 19.04 8.43 -8.65
N LEU A 97 19.70 9.47 -8.10
CA LEU A 97 19.03 10.70 -7.66
C LEU A 97 18.39 11.50 -8.82
N PRO A 98 19.14 11.93 -9.86
CA PRO A 98 18.54 12.62 -11.00
C PRO A 98 17.56 11.73 -11.77
N ALA A 99 17.81 10.42 -11.88
CA ALA A 99 16.88 9.50 -12.53
C ALA A 99 15.55 9.37 -11.78
N ALA A 100 15.58 9.24 -10.46
CA ALA A 100 14.37 9.21 -9.63
C ALA A 100 13.54 10.48 -9.75
N LEU A 101 14.22 11.64 -9.77
CA LEU A 101 13.58 12.94 -9.92
C LEU A 101 12.87 13.04 -11.28
N LEU A 102 13.56 12.68 -12.37
CA LEU A 102 12.98 12.69 -13.72
C LEU A 102 11.82 11.70 -13.86
N ALA A 103 11.99 10.46 -13.40
CA ALA A 103 10.92 9.45 -13.39
C ALA A 103 9.68 9.95 -12.63
N ASN A 104 9.88 10.60 -11.48
CA ASN A 104 8.79 11.16 -10.69
C ASN A 104 8.10 12.35 -11.39
N VAL A 105 8.85 13.24 -12.05
CA VAL A 105 8.28 14.35 -12.83
C VAL A 105 7.41 13.80 -13.96
N PHE A 106 7.92 12.83 -14.74
CA PHE A 106 7.11 12.20 -15.81
C PHE A 106 5.87 11.51 -15.27
N ARG A 107 5.98 10.81 -14.13
CA ARG A 107 4.83 10.22 -13.44
C ARG A 107 3.78 11.28 -13.08
N ILE A 108 4.19 12.38 -12.44
CA ILE A 108 3.26 13.44 -12.03
C ILE A 108 2.58 14.07 -13.24
N LEU A 109 3.33 14.38 -14.30
CA LEU A 109 2.77 14.95 -15.53
C LEU A 109 1.79 13.98 -16.22
N THR A 110 2.09 12.67 -16.22
CA THR A 110 1.19 11.65 -16.78
C THR A 110 -0.10 11.55 -15.97
N LEU A 111 -0.02 11.57 -14.64
CA LEU A 111 -1.19 11.59 -13.76
C LEU A 111 -2.00 12.87 -13.92
N ALA A 112 -1.33 14.01 -14.07
CA ALA A 112 -1.98 15.29 -14.36
C ALA A 112 -2.73 15.25 -15.69
N ALA A 113 -2.11 14.72 -16.75
CA ALA A 113 -2.73 14.55 -18.05
C ALA A 113 -3.96 13.63 -17.96
N TYR A 114 -3.85 12.50 -17.26
CA TYR A 114 -4.97 11.61 -17.00
C TYR A 114 -6.12 12.34 -16.31
N ARG A 115 -5.86 13.02 -15.18
CA ARG A 115 -6.89 13.77 -14.43
C ARG A 115 -7.51 14.90 -15.24
N TYR A 116 -6.74 15.54 -16.12
CA TYR A 116 -7.25 16.58 -17.00
C TYR A 116 -8.25 16.03 -18.02
N VAL A 117 -7.97 14.85 -18.59
CA VAL A 117 -8.83 14.19 -19.58
C VAL A 117 -10.09 13.59 -18.94
N PHE A 118 -9.95 12.97 -17.76
CA PHE A 118 -11.05 12.23 -17.10
C PHE A 118 -11.77 13.02 -16.00
N TYR A 119 -11.51 14.33 -15.88
CA TYR A 119 -12.14 15.20 -14.89
C TYR A 119 -13.68 15.07 -14.90
N PRO A 120 -14.34 14.95 -13.73
CA PRO A 120 -13.83 15.10 -12.37
C PRO A 120 -13.30 13.80 -11.72
N ASN A 121 -13.19 12.70 -12.47
CA ASN A 121 -12.74 11.42 -11.92
C ASN A 121 -11.23 11.42 -11.64
N TRP A 122 -10.84 10.71 -10.58
CA TRP A 122 -9.45 10.50 -10.19
C TRP A 122 -9.02 9.08 -10.58
N GLU A 123 -7.72 8.88 -10.73
CA GLU A 123 -7.16 7.53 -10.93
C GLU A 123 -7.37 6.65 -9.69
N SER A 124 -7.48 5.34 -9.89
CA SER A 124 -7.40 4.39 -8.79
C SER A 124 -6.00 4.43 -8.16
N GLN A 125 -5.88 4.02 -6.90
CA GLN A 125 -4.59 3.92 -6.22
C GLN A 125 -3.65 2.94 -6.96
N GLN A 126 -4.19 1.89 -7.56
CA GLN A 126 -3.47 0.91 -8.37
C GLN A 126 -2.89 1.54 -9.64
N LEU A 127 -3.72 2.28 -10.40
CA LEU A 127 -3.28 3.00 -11.59
C LEU A 127 -2.23 4.06 -11.25
N HIS A 128 -2.38 4.74 -10.11
CA HIS A 128 -1.41 5.71 -9.61
C HIS A 128 -0.01 5.10 -9.46
N TYR A 129 0.09 3.93 -8.81
CA TYR A 129 1.37 3.24 -8.63
C TYR A 129 1.86 2.57 -9.91
N PHE A 130 0.96 2.06 -10.75
CA PHE A 130 1.31 1.47 -12.04
C PHE A 130 2.00 2.49 -12.96
N ILE A 131 1.46 3.70 -13.06
CA ILE A 131 2.09 4.79 -13.84
C ILE A 131 3.48 5.10 -13.26
N GLY A 132 3.64 5.10 -11.94
CA GLY A 132 4.95 5.28 -11.30
C GLY A 132 5.95 4.18 -11.64
N PHE A 133 5.51 2.92 -11.61
CA PHE A 133 6.30 1.78 -12.02
C PHE A 133 6.72 1.87 -13.49
N LEU A 134 5.78 2.19 -14.39
CA LEU A 134 6.01 2.33 -15.82
C LEU A 134 7.12 3.34 -16.13
N TRP A 135 7.12 4.48 -15.43
CA TRP A 135 8.17 5.50 -15.59
C TRP A 135 9.51 5.14 -14.97
N LEU A 136 9.58 4.14 -14.08
CA LEU A 136 10.82 3.69 -13.49
C LEU A 136 11.58 2.71 -14.41
N VAL A 137 10.84 1.91 -15.20
CA VAL A 137 11.41 0.87 -16.08
C VAL A 137 12.46 1.40 -17.06
N PRO A 138 12.25 2.51 -17.80
CA PRO A 138 13.25 3.03 -18.73
C PRO A 138 14.59 3.39 -18.06
N PHE A 139 14.56 3.81 -16.80
CA PHE A 139 15.77 4.21 -16.08
C PHE A 139 16.57 3.01 -15.57
N LEU A 140 15.95 1.84 -15.39
CA LEU A 140 16.66 0.61 -15.00
C LEU A 140 17.79 0.26 -15.97
N VAL A 141 17.67 0.65 -17.24
CA VAL A 141 18.68 0.43 -18.28
C VAL A 141 20.05 0.98 -17.90
N PHE A 142 20.10 2.11 -17.20
CA PHE A 142 21.35 2.79 -16.86
C PHE A 142 22.03 2.21 -15.61
N PHE A 143 21.31 1.44 -14.80
CA PHE A 143 21.78 0.99 -13.49
C PHE A 143 22.10 -0.49 -13.42
N VAL A 144 21.68 -1.26 -14.41
CA VAL A 144 22.00 -2.68 -14.56
C VAL A 144 23.32 -2.79 -15.31
N LYS A 145 24.35 -3.33 -14.65
CA LYS A 145 25.60 -3.67 -15.34
C LYS A 145 25.35 -4.75 -16.40
N ASP A 146 25.97 -4.57 -17.56
CA ASP A 146 25.91 -5.48 -18.71
C ASP A 146 24.47 -5.75 -19.17
N PHE A 147 23.59 -4.72 -19.09
CA PHE A 147 22.16 -4.81 -19.43
C PHE A 147 21.90 -5.55 -20.75
N LYS A 148 22.64 -5.21 -21.81
CA LYS A 148 22.46 -5.79 -23.15
C LYS A 148 22.83 -7.27 -23.22
N GLU A 149 23.68 -7.74 -22.31
CA GLU A 149 24.19 -9.11 -22.25
C GLU A 149 23.43 -9.96 -21.22
N LYS A 150 22.43 -9.38 -20.52
CA LYS A 150 21.59 -10.12 -19.59
C LYS A 150 20.75 -11.16 -20.34
N ASP A 151 20.81 -12.38 -19.83
CA ASP A 151 19.90 -13.44 -20.24
C ASP A 151 18.48 -13.16 -19.75
N TRP A 152 17.53 -13.95 -20.26
CA TRP A 152 16.12 -13.79 -19.97
C TRP A 152 15.80 -13.99 -18.47
N ALA A 153 16.53 -14.90 -17.80
CA ALA A 153 16.43 -15.09 -16.36
C ALA A 153 16.80 -13.83 -15.57
N GLY A 154 17.90 -13.17 -15.93
CA GLY A 154 18.33 -11.90 -15.33
C GLY A 154 17.29 -10.80 -15.53
N TRP A 155 16.67 -10.72 -16.71
CA TRP A 155 15.58 -9.79 -16.99
C TRP A 155 14.38 -9.99 -16.06
N LEU A 156 13.94 -11.24 -15.91
CA LEU A 156 12.82 -11.58 -15.04
C LEU A 156 13.11 -11.29 -13.56
N GLU A 157 14.34 -11.52 -13.08
CA GLU A 157 14.73 -11.16 -11.71
C GLU A 157 14.64 -9.64 -11.46
N ILE A 158 15.13 -8.83 -12.41
CA ILE A 158 15.07 -7.36 -12.31
C ILE A 158 13.63 -6.89 -12.30
N PHE A 159 12.81 -7.41 -13.21
CA PHE A 159 11.40 -7.04 -13.32
C PHE A 159 10.62 -7.45 -12.07
N TYR A 160 10.80 -8.68 -11.59
CA TYR A 160 10.21 -9.18 -10.35
C TYR A 160 10.50 -8.26 -9.16
N MET A 161 11.76 -7.87 -8.99
CA MET A 161 12.13 -6.96 -7.91
C MET A 161 11.51 -5.58 -8.07
N ALA A 162 11.51 -5.03 -9.28
CA ALA A 162 10.91 -3.74 -9.54
C ALA A 162 9.41 -3.75 -9.19
N VAL A 163 8.69 -4.82 -9.53
CA VAL A 163 7.28 -5.03 -9.17
C VAL A 163 7.09 -5.09 -7.64
N VAL A 164 7.86 -5.94 -6.95
CA VAL A 164 7.75 -6.07 -5.48
C VAL A 164 8.02 -4.74 -4.78
N LEU A 165 9.05 -4.01 -5.23
CA LEU A 165 9.42 -2.73 -4.63
C LEU A 165 8.42 -1.62 -4.94
N ALA A 166 7.79 -1.63 -6.12
CA ALA A 166 6.73 -0.68 -6.48
C ALA A 166 5.50 -0.82 -5.57
N ILE A 167 5.13 -2.04 -5.19
CA ILE A 167 4.04 -2.29 -4.24
C ILE A 167 4.48 -1.99 -2.80
N LEU A 168 5.73 -2.29 -2.45
CA LEU A 168 6.26 -2.03 -1.12
C LEU A 168 6.37 -0.53 -0.83
N SER A 169 6.80 0.26 -1.81
CA SER A 169 7.14 1.68 -1.63
C SER A 169 6.08 2.51 -0.88
N PRO A 170 4.78 2.49 -1.25
CA PRO A 170 3.77 3.25 -0.52
C PRO A 170 3.51 2.71 0.90
N VAL A 171 3.82 1.44 1.15
CA VAL A 171 3.58 0.81 2.46
C VAL A 171 4.66 1.19 3.47
N VAL A 172 5.89 1.49 3.04
CA VAL A 172 7.05 1.71 3.93
C VAL A 172 6.79 2.77 5.01
N PHE A 173 6.07 3.84 4.66
CA PHE A 173 5.84 5.00 5.53
C PHE A 173 4.55 4.92 6.36
N THR A 174 3.83 3.82 6.25
CA THR A 174 2.59 3.61 6.99
C THR A 174 2.87 2.90 8.33
N PRO A 175 1.95 2.90 9.31
CA PRO A 175 2.15 2.21 10.58
C PRO A 175 2.49 0.72 10.40
N GLY A 176 3.66 0.27 10.88
CA GLY A 176 4.14 -1.10 10.66
C GLY A 176 4.87 -1.33 9.32
N GLY A 177 4.89 -0.32 8.44
CA GLY A 177 5.52 -0.36 7.12
C GLY A 177 7.01 -0.70 7.16
N SER A 178 7.75 -0.27 8.18
CA SER A 178 9.15 -0.65 8.38
C SER A 178 9.33 -2.17 8.55
N ILE A 179 8.41 -2.84 9.26
CA ILE A 179 8.43 -4.30 9.44
C ILE A 179 8.14 -4.99 8.12
N VAL A 180 7.12 -4.53 7.38
CA VAL A 180 6.83 -5.04 6.03
C VAL A 180 8.06 -4.91 5.14
N ALA A 181 8.70 -3.73 5.14
CA ALA A 181 9.87 -3.47 4.32
C ALA A 181 11.04 -4.39 4.64
N ILE A 182 11.41 -4.52 5.92
CA ILE A 182 12.53 -5.37 6.32
C ILE A 182 12.22 -6.85 6.04
N SER A 183 11.00 -7.31 6.31
CA SER A 183 10.59 -8.68 5.98
C SER A 183 10.62 -8.96 4.48
N THR A 184 10.13 -8.02 3.65
CA THR A 184 10.17 -8.14 2.19
C THR A 184 11.60 -8.16 1.68
N LEU A 185 12.46 -7.26 2.15
CA LEU A 185 13.88 -7.21 1.78
C LEU A 185 14.62 -8.49 2.20
N PHE A 186 14.28 -9.08 3.35
CA PHE A 186 14.82 -10.36 3.79
C PHE A 186 14.49 -11.50 2.82
N PHE A 187 13.25 -11.60 2.34
CA PHE A 187 12.86 -12.60 1.34
C PHE A 187 13.48 -12.32 -0.02
N LEU A 188 13.43 -11.07 -0.50
CA LEU A 188 14.09 -10.66 -1.75
C LEU A 188 15.58 -10.99 -1.73
N ALA A 189 16.25 -10.85 -0.58
CA ALA A 189 17.66 -11.16 -0.44
C ALA A 189 18.01 -12.65 -0.68
N GLN A 190 17.02 -13.54 -0.58
CA GLN A 190 17.16 -14.98 -0.74
C GLN A 190 16.52 -15.51 -2.02
N ASN A 191 15.57 -14.77 -2.60
CA ASN A 191 14.89 -15.15 -3.81
C ASN A 191 15.82 -15.10 -5.04
N ARG A 192 15.76 -16.18 -5.84
CA ARG A 192 16.50 -16.38 -7.09
C ARG A 192 15.60 -17.12 -8.06
N LEU A 193 15.67 -16.79 -9.34
CA LEU A 193 14.95 -17.58 -10.33
C LEU A 193 15.58 -18.97 -10.40
N SER A 194 14.80 -19.96 -9.99
CA SER A 194 15.08 -21.37 -10.23
C SER A 194 14.25 -21.82 -11.42
N VAL A 195 14.79 -22.69 -12.27
CA VAL A 195 14.05 -23.35 -13.34
C VAL A 195 14.12 -24.86 -13.08
N ASP A 196 12.96 -25.44 -12.82
CA ASP A 196 12.73 -26.86 -12.52
C ASP A 196 11.39 -27.23 -13.13
N ASP A 197 11.39 -28.16 -14.09
CA ASP A 197 10.19 -28.56 -14.83
C ASP A 197 9.44 -29.72 -14.14
N SER A 198 9.31 -29.65 -12.81
CA SER A 198 8.58 -30.65 -12.04
C SER A 198 7.06 -30.37 -12.07
N TRP A 199 6.25 -31.43 -12.12
CA TRP A 199 4.78 -31.31 -12.08
C TRP A 199 4.30 -30.58 -10.81
N LYS A 200 5.02 -30.74 -9.69
CA LYS A 200 4.77 -30.05 -8.43
C LYS A 200 4.87 -28.54 -8.60
N ARG A 201 5.83 -28.07 -9.39
CA ARG A 201 6.02 -26.64 -9.67
C ARG A 201 4.93 -26.09 -10.57
N ARG A 202 4.50 -26.84 -11.59
CA ARG A 202 3.35 -26.46 -12.41
C ARG A 202 2.08 -26.32 -11.58
N LEU A 203 1.83 -27.28 -10.66
CA LEU A 203 0.73 -27.17 -9.70
C LEU A 203 0.89 -25.95 -8.79
N ALA A 204 2.10 -25.66 -8.31
CA ALA A 204 2.36 -24.47 -7.50
C ALA A 204 2.05 -23.17 -8.28
N TYR A 205 2.40 -23.07 -9.56
CA TYR A 205 2.03 -21.93 -10.41
C TYR A 205 0.52 -21.80 -10.60
N LEU A 206 -0.20 -22.91 -10.78
CA LEU A 206 -1.66 -22.89 -10.88
C LEU A 206 -2.31 -22.40 -9.58
N LEU A 207 -1.88 -22.94 -8.43
CA LEU A 207 -2.36 -22.49 -7.12
C LEU A 207 -1.99 -21.04 -6.83
N TRP A 208 -0.80 -20.62 -7.24
CA TRP A 208 -0.35 -19.24 -7.12
C TRP A 208 -1.19 -18.28 -7.99
N GLY A 209 -1.46 -18.64 -9.25
CA GLY A 209 -2.35 -17.87 -10.12
C GLY A 209 -3.79 -17.81 -9.58
N ALA A 210 -4.32 -18.92 -9.09
CA ALA A 210 -5.63 -18.96 -8.44
C ALA A 210 -5.68 -18.08 -7.18
N ALA A 211 -4.62 -18.07 -6.37
CA ALA A 211 -4.49 -17.16 -5.23
C ALA A 211 -4.48 -15.69 -5.67
N ALA A 212 -3.81 -15.34 -6.78
CA ALA A 212 -3.83 -14.00 -7.34
C ALA A 212 -5.26 -13.56 -7.68
N PHE A 213 -6.00 -14.47 -8.34
CA PHE A 213 -7.41 -14.26 -8.64
C PHE A 213 -8.22 -14.05 -7.37
N LEU A 214 -8.05 -14.90 -6.34
CA LEU A 214 -8.77 -14.74 -5.07
C LEU A 214 -8.40 -13.46 -4.32
N ILE A 215 -7.15 -13.00 -4.39
CA ILE A 215 -6.71 -11.74 -3.76
C ILE A 215 -7.32 -10.54 -4.49
N GLY A 216 -7.25 -10.53 -5.83
CA GLY A 216 -7.86 -9.50 -6.66
C GLY A 216 -9.39 -9.49 -6.51
N TRP A 217 -9.99 -10.68 -6.54
CA TRP A 217 -11.41 -10.91 -6.28
C TRP A 217 -11.78 -10.35 -4.92
N SER A 218 -11.20 -10.81 -3.81
CA SER A 218 -11.51 -10.35 -2.44
C SER A 218 -11.00 -8.96 -2.06
N ARG A 219 -10.32 -8.26 -2.98
CA ARG A 219 -9.72 -6.93 -2.78
C ARG A 219 -8.81 -6.85 -1.53
N MET A 220 -8.07 -7.93 -1.26
CA MET A 220 -7.19 -8.02 -0.10
C MET A 220 -5.79 -7.49 -0.43
N GLU A 221 -5.64 -6.18 -0.60
CA GLU A 221 -4.38 -5.55 -1.05
C GLU A 221 -3.16 -5.92 -0.19
N SER A 222 -3.38 -6.14 1.11
CA SER A 222 -2.32 -6.55 2.05
C SER A 222 -1.69 -7.92 1.75
N LEU A 223 -2.29 -8.71 0.86
CA LEU A 223 -1.79 -10.03 0.46
C LEU A 223 -0.94 -10.00 -0.81
N TRP A 224 -0.86 -8.88 -1.54
CA TRP A 224 -0.07 -8.82 -2.79
C TRP A 224 1.43 -9.03 -2.56
N ILE A 225 2.00 -8.41 -1.53
CA ILE A 225 3.43 -8.58 -1.18
C ILE A 225 3.74 -10.04 -0.83
N PRO A 226 3.10 -10.69 0.17
CA PRO A 226 3.38 -12.08 0.47
C PRO A 226 3.13 -13.00 -0.72
N TRP A 227 2.09 -12.74 -1.52
CA TRP A 227 1.83 -13.50 -2.75
C TRP A 227 2.99 -13.41 -3.75
N LEU A 228 3.52 -12.21 -4.03
CA LEU A 228 4.70 -12.05 -4.89
C LEU A 228 5.95 -12.74 -4.32
N LEU A 229 6.16 -12.67 -2.99
CA LEU A 229 7.30 -13.31 -2.34
C LEU A 229 7.22 -14.84 -2.35
N LEU A 230 6.01 -15.38 -2.47
CA LEU A 230 5.70 -16.81 -2.64
C LEU A 230 5.68 -17.27 -4.11
N CYS A 231 6.12 -16.44 -5.06
CA CYS A 231 6.16 -16.83 -6.46
C CYS A 231 6.97 -18.13 -6.64
N PRO A 232 6.39 -19.21 -7.21
CA PRO A 232 7.03 -20.51 -7.31
C PRO A 232 8.37 -20.49 -8.07
N GLY A 233 8.54 -19.51 -8.97
CA GLY A 233 9.78 -19.24 -9.70
C GLY A 233 10.95 -18.80 -8.82
N PHE A 234 10.65 -18.05 -7.77
CA PHE A 234 11.64 -17.25 -7.03
C PHE A 234 11.82 -17.65 -5.58
N VAL A 235 10.79 -18.25 -4.95
CA VAL A 235 10.78 -18.52 -3.51
C VAL A 235 11.75 -19.64 -3.12
N ASP A 236 12.55 -19.40 -2.07
CA ASP A 236 13.33 -20.48 -1.44
C ASP A 236 12.44 -21.25 -0.46
N TYR A 237 11.92 -22.41 -0.88
CA TYR A 237 11.07 -23.27 -0.06
C TYR A 237 11.72 -23.72 1.26
N ARG A 238 13.05 -23.68 1.39
CA ARG A 238 13.73 -23.98 2.66
C ARG A 238 13.37 -22.96 3.75
N LEU A 239 13.07 -21.71 3.37
CA LEU A 239 12.61 -20.69 4.31
C LEU A 239 11.20 -20.99 4.81
N LEU A 240 10.32 -21.44 3.92
CA LEU A 240 8.92 -21.75 4.27
C LEU A 240 8.80 -22.98 5.17
N ARG A 241 9.80 -23.86 5.20
CA ARG A 241 9.85 -25.02 6.10
C ARG A 241 10.25 -24.65 7.54
N ASN A 242 10.86 -23.48 7.74
CA ASN A 242 11.30 -23.02 9.06
C ASN A 242 10.25 -22.11 9.69
N TRP A 243 10.02 -22.26 11.00
CA TRP A 243 9.08 -21.41 11.75
C TRP A 243 9.40 -19.92 11.61
N SER A 244 10.70 -19.57 11.64
CA SER A 244 11.21 -18.21 11.52
C SER A 244 10.88 -17.61 10.16
N GLY A 245 10.99 -18.39 9.08
CA GLY A 245 10.63 -17.92 7.74
C GLY A 245 9.14 -17.64 7.59
N ILE A 246 8.27 -18.49 8.17
CA ILE A 246 6.82 -18.27 8.19
C ILE A 246 6.47 -17.01 8.99
N VAL A 247 7.10 -16.82 10.16
CA VAL A 247 6.92 -15.62 10.98
C VAL A 247 7.37 -14.37 10.22
N ILE A 248 8.54 -14.39 9.57
CA ILE A 248 9.02 -13.24 8.78
C ILE A 248 8.06 -12.95 7.61
N LEU A 249 7.58 -13.98 6.90
CA LEU A 249 6.63 -13.83 5.81
C LEU A 249 5.32 -13.18 6.29
N SER A 250 4.81 -13.59 7.45
CA SER A 250 3.62 -12.98 8.04
C SER A 250 3.82 -11.49 8.36
N GLY A 251 5.07 -11.06 8.61
CA GLY A 251 5.44 -9.66 8.79
C GLY A 251 5.27 -8.82 7.53
N THR A 252 5.17 -9.45 6.35
CA THR A 252 4.87 -8.77 5.08
C THR A 252 3.37 -8.50 4.89
N VAL A 253 2.51 -9.12 5.71
CA VAL A 253 1.07 -8.81 5.75
C VAL A 253 0.88 -7.54 6.56
N TYR A 254 0.51 -6.47 5.86
CA TYR A 254 0.46 -5.13 6.44
C TYR A 254 -0.41 -5.04 7.71
N LEU A 255 -1.60 -5.65 7.71
CA LEU A 255 -2.50 -5.67 8.87
C LEU A 255 -1.88 -6.33 10.11
N ALA A 256 -1.09 -7.40 9.92
CA ALA A 256 -0.39 -8.05 11.02
C ALA A 256 0.75 -7.17 11.52
N SER A 257 1.50 -6.55 10.60
CA SER A 257 2.62 -5.66 10.91
C SER A 257 2.21 -4.40 11.69
N MET A 258 0.94 -3.98 11.65
CA MET A 258 0.45 -2.87 12.47
C MET A 258 0.40 -3.20 13.98
N HIS A 259 0.37 -4.48 14.36
CA HIS A 259 0.18 -4.89 15.75
C HIS A 259 1.53 -4.96 16.49
N ARG A 260 1.71 -4.14 17.54
CA ARG A 260 3.00 -4.02 18.26
C ARG A 260 3.58 -5.35 18.74
N VAL A 261 2.75 -6.23 19.30
CA VAL A 261 3.20 -7.57 19.75
C VAL A 261 3.73 -8.38 18.57
N TRP A 262 3.07 -8.28 17.41
CA TRP A 262 3.50 -9.01 16.22
C TRP A 262 4.80 -8.46 15.65
N GLN A 263 4.99 -7.13 15.68
CA GLN A 263 6.26 -6.51 15.29
C GLN A 263 7.43 -7.09 16.10
N ILE A 264 7.26 -7.25 17.43
CA ILE A 264 8.29 -7.84 18.30
C ILE A 264 8.57 -9.30 17.91
N VAL A 265 7.53 -10.08 17.65
CA VAL A 265 7.65 -11.49 17.20
C VAL A 265 8.44 -11.57 15.89
N VAL A 266 8.10 -10.73 14.91
CA VAL A 266 8.80 -10.68 13.61
C VAL A 266 10.26 -10.23 13.76
N LEU A 267 10.53 -9.19 14.56
CA LEU A 267 11.90 -8.73 14.83
C LEU A 267 12.75 -9.81 15.51
N THR A 268 12.15 -10.59 16.41
CA THR A 268 12.83 -11.72 17.07
C THR A 268 13.18 -12.81 16.06
N ALA A 269 12.26 -13.14 15.14
CA ALA A 269 12.52 -14.10 14.08
C ALA A 269 13.61 -13.61 13.10
N LEU A 270 13.60 -12.32 12.73
CA LEU A 270 14.65 -11.69 11.93
C LEU A 270 16.02 -11.74 12.61
N ALA A 271 16.07 -11.40 13.91
CA ALA A 271 17.31 -11.46 14.70
C ALA A 271 17.84 -12.89 14.83
N TYR A 272 16.96 -13.87 15.00
CA TYR A 272 17.31 -15.29 15.02
C TYR A 272 17.92 -15.75 13.69
N GLU A 273 17.29 -15.42 12.55
CA GLU A 273 17.84 -15.76 11.23
C GLU A 273 19.19 -15.10 10.99
N LEU A 274 19.34 -13.82 11.36
CA LEU A 274 20.62 -13.13 11.26
C LEU A 274 21.71 -13.83 12.10
N TYR A 275 21.38 -14.25 13.33
CA TYR A 275 22.30 -15.00 14.18
C TYR A 275 22.68 -16.37 13.60
N VAL A 276 21.72 -17.11 13.04
CA VAL A 276 21.99 -18.40 12.36
C VAL A 276 22.92 -18.20 11.16
N LEU A 277 22.73 -17.12 10.39
CA LEU A 277 23.59 -16.76 9.27
C LEU A 277 25.01 -16.39 9.71
N LEU A 278 25.15 -15.58 10.76
CA LEU A 278 26.46 -15.17 11.30
C LEU A 278 27.26 -16.34 11.86
N LYS A 279 26.59 -17.35 12.44
CA LYS A 279 27.25 -18.57 12.93
C LYS A 279 27.68 -19.55 11.84
N GLY A 280 27.45 -19.25 10.56
CA GLY A 280 27.82 -20.12 9.44
C GLY A 280 27.08 -21.46 9.44
N ARG A 281 26.03 -21.62 10.25
CA ARG A 281 25.25 -22.87 10.35
C ARG A 281 24.38 -23.13 9.11
N ARG A 282 24.18 -22.10 8.29
CA ARG A 282 23.54 -22.18 6.99
C ARG A 282 24.61 -21.86 5.94
N LYS A 283 25.14 -22.87 5.25
CA LYS A 283 25.98 -22.63 4.07
C LYS A 283 25.16 -21.80 3.09
N SER A 284 25.67 -20.63 2.71
CA SER A 284 25.03 -19.75 1.76
C SER A 284 25.22 -20.28 0.34
N ASP A 285 24.74 -21.48 0.08
CA ASP A 285 24.59 -21.98 -1.27
C ASP A 285 23.37 -21.26 -1.83
N LEU A 286 23.59 -20.00 -2.24
CA LEU A 286 22.72 -19.35 -3.21
C LEU A 286 22.62 -20.35 -4.36
N PRO A 287 21.41 -20.80 -4.72
CA PRO A 287 21.27 -21.79 -5.77
C PRO A 287 22.02 -21.30 -7.02
N ALA A 288 22.79 -22.19 -7.63
CA ALA A 288 23.52 -21.89 -8.85
C ALA A 288 22.55 -21.29 -9.88
N PRO A 289 22.98 -20.32 -10.71
CA PRO A 289 22.13 -19.77 -11.76
C PRO A 289 21.57 -20.93 -12.59
N SER A 290 20.25 -21.07 -12.57
CA SER A 290 19.57 -22.12 -13.32
C SER A 290 19.55 -21.78 -14.81
N SER A 291 19.28 -22.78 -15.65
CA SER A 291 19.03 -22.58 -17.08
C SER A 291 17.97 -21.50 -17.30
N SER A 292 18.12 -20.67 -18.33
CA SER A 292 17.11 -19.66 -18.68
C SER A 292 15.73 -20.31 -18.88
N PRO A 293 14.64 -19.73 -18.35
CA PRO A 293 13.31 -20.29 -18.54
C PRO A 293 12.93 -20.23 -20.03
N LYS A 294 12.02 -21.11 -20.45
CA LYS A 294 11.43 -21.02 -21.80
C LYS A 294 10.74 -19.67 -21.94
N ILE A 295 10.85 -19.04 -23.12
CA ILE A 295 10.29 -17.70 -23.39
C ILE A 295 8.83 -17.62 -22.95
N MET A 296 8.01 -18.61 -23.30
CA MET A 296 6.59 -18.68 -22.94
C MET A 296 6.35 -18.72 -21.43
N GLU A 297 7.17 -19.46 -20.67
CA GLU A 297 7.07 -19.49 -19.20
C GLU A 297 7.41 -18.13 -18.61
N GLY A 298 8.47 -17.48 -19.10
CA GLY A 298 8.83 -16.14 -18.67
C GLY A 298 7.77 -15.08 -18.99
N LEU A 299 7.11 -15.18 -20.15
CA LEU A 299 6.00 -14.30 -20.50
C LEU A 299 4.80 -14.50 -19.56
N VAL A 300 4.46 -15.74 -19.22
CA VAL A 300 3.38 -16.04 -18.25
C VAL A 300 3.71 -15.46 -16.89
N ILE A 301 4.95 -15.63 -16.41
CA ILE A 301 5.41 -15.04 -15.15
C ILE A 301 5.30 -13.51 -15.22
N LEU A 302 5.77 -12.89 -16.29
CA LEU A 302 5.74 -11.43 -16.47
C LEU A 302 4.31 -10.87 -16.42
N VAL A 303 3.36 -11.52 -17.10
CA VAL A 303 1.94 -11.14 -17.06
C VAL A 303 1.38 -11.29 -15.65
N LEU A 304 1.66 -12.41 -14.98
CA LEU A 304 1.18 -12.64 -13.62
C LEU A 304 1.77 -11.65 -12.62
N LEU A 305 3.03 -11.24 -12.78
CA LEU A 305 3.65 -10.22 -11.93
C LEU A 305 2.98 -8.86 -12.04
N LEU A 306 2.31 -8.55 -13.15
CA LEU A 306 1.55 -7.31 -13.31
C LEU A 306 0.14 -7.37 -12.70
N THR A 307 -0.33 -8.54 -12.27
CA THR A 307 -1.68 -8.71 -11.69
C THR A 307 -2.00 -7.79 -10.51
N PRO A 308 -1.08 -7.44 -9.59
CA PRO A 308 -1.43 -6.54 -8.49
C PRO A 308 -1.83 -5.12 -8.94
N PHE A 309 -1.37 -4.70 -10.13
CA PHE A 309 -1.69 -3.40 -10.71
C PHE A 309 -2.96 -3.43 -11.57
N ILE A 310 -3.16 -4.55 -12.28
CA ILE A 310 -4.17 -4.66 -13.32
C ILE A 310 -5.46 -5.29 -12.78
N LEU A 311 -5.32 -6.39 -12.05
CA LEU A 311 -6.44 -7.25 -11.70
C LEU A 311 -7.52 -6.57 -10.83
N PRO A 312 -7.17 -5.72 -9.83
CA PRO A 312 -8.18 -5.02 -9.03
C PRO A 312 -9.10 -4.13 -9.87
N ASP A 313 -8.55 -3.44 -10.89
CA ASP A 313 -9.32 -2.54 -11.76
C ASP A 313 -10.20 -3.32 -12.77
N PHE A 314 -9.79 -4.52 -13.19
CA PHE A 314 -10.54 -5.36 -14.14
C PHE A 314 -11.69 -6.14 -13.51
N ILE A 315 -11.52 -6.61 -12.27
CA ILE A 315 -12.56 -7.35 -11.53
C ILE A 315 -13.47 -6.40 -10.75
N GLY A 316 -13.01 -5.17 -10.50
CA GLY A 316 -13.69 -4.19 -9.66
C GLY A 316 -15.09 -3.80 -10.17
N ILE A 317 -16.12 -4.14 -9.39
CA ILE A 317 -17.44 -3.50 -9.50
C ILE A 317 -17.35 -2.13 -8.83
N LYS A 318 -17.48 -1.07 -9.63
CA LYS A 318 -17.62 0.29 -9.13
C LYS A 318 -18.93 0.42 -8.36
N HIS A 319 -18.85 0.61 -7.06
CA HIS A 319 -20.02 0.93 -6.25
C HIS A 319 -20.31 2.43 -6.34
N LYS A 320 -21.58 2.80 -6.48
CA LYS A 320 -21.99 4.20 -6.37
C LYS A 320 -21.70 4.67 -4.96
N VAL A 321 -21.15 5.88 -4.82
CA VAL A 321 -20.98 6.53 -3.52
C VAL A 321 -22.38 6.79 -2.96
N GLU A 322 -22.73 6.09 -1.88
CA GLU A 322 -23.99 6.29 -1.17
C GLU A 322 -23.95 7.65 -0.44
N ALA A 323 -24.82 8.57 -0.88
CA ALA A 323 -24.97 9.88 -0.26
C ALA A 323 -25.74 9.77 1.08
N PRO A 324 -25.53 10.71 2.01
CA PRO A 324 -26.35 10.81 3.21
C PRO A 324 -27.83 10.99 2.87
N PRO A 325 -28.76 10.52 3.71
CA PRO A 325 -30.18 10.71 3.47
C PRO A 325 -30.56 12.19 3.53
N SER A 326 -31.51 12.60 2.69
CA SER A 326 -31.93 14.01 2.52
C SER A 326 -32.50 14.63 3.81
N GLY A 327 -33.01 13.82 4.74
CA GLY A 327 -33.48 14.26 6.05
C GLY A 327 -32.38 14.60 7.07
N ALA A 328 -31.10 14.43 6.74
CA ALA A 328 -29.97 14.83 7.58
C ALA A 328 -29.35 16.13 7.06
N MET A 329 -28.96 17.02 7.98
CA MET A 329 -28.19 18.21 7.60
C MET A 329 -26.75 17.78 7.30
N ALA A 330 -26.35 17.79 6.04
CA ALA A 330 -25.05 17.30 5.60
C ALA A 330 -24.12 18.43 5.17
N LYS A 331 -22.89 18.44 5.70
CA LYS A 331 -21.78 19.25 5.21
C LYS A 331 -20.77 18.32 4.55
N GLN A 332 -20.56 18.48 3.25
CA GLN A 332 -19.57 17.69 2.52
C GLN A 332 -18.16 18.07 2.96
N LEU A 333 -17.36 17.07 3.34
CA LEU A 333 -15.94 17.23 3.71
C LEU A 333 -15.01 16.82 2.56
N SER A 334 -15.37 15.76 1.84
CA SER A 334 -14.70 15.29 0.63
C SER A 334 -15.73 14.68 -0.34
N PHE A 335 -15.28 14.18 -1.50
CA PHE A 335 -16.19 13.60 -2.50
C PHE A 335 -17.07 12.44 -1.97
N ASN A 336 -16.63 11.70 -0.94
CA ASN A 336 -17.36 10.58 -0.35
C ASN A 336 -17.59 10.68 1.17
N SER A 337 -17.23 11.81 1.80
CA SER A 337 -17.35 11.97 3.25
C SER A 337 -18.13 13.23 3.62
N TYR A 338 -18.95 13.10 4.66
CA TYR A 338 -19.86 14.14 5.11
C TYR A 338 -19.86 14.21 6.63
N GLU A 339 -19.89 15.42 7.18
CA GLU A 339 -20.28 15.67 8.56
C GLU A 339 -21.80 15.84 8.59
N LEU A 340 -22.48 15.08 9.44
CA LEU A 340 -23.94 15.12 9.54
C LEU A 340 -24.40 15.69 10.87
N ARG A 341 -25.56 16.36 10.82
CA ARG A 341 -26.37 16.69 11.99
C ARG A 341 -27.77 16.08 11.82
N VAL A 342 -28.17 15.29 12.81
CA VAL A 342 -29.54 14.75 12.94
C VAL A 342 -30.28 15.45 14.07
N ILE A 343 -31.60 15.58 13.94
CA ILE A 343 -32.44 16.23 14.96
C ILE A 343 -32.24 15.53 16.32
N GLY A 344 -32.04 16.34 17.36
CA GLY A 344 -31.82 15.85 18.73
C GLY A 344 -30.42 15.28 18.98
N GLN A 345 -29.45 15.51 18.11
CA GLN A 345 -28.03 15.23 18.35
C GLN A 345 -27.46 16.20 19.39
N PRO A 346 -26.81 15.72 20.47
CA PRO A 346 -26.08 16.59 21.38
C PRO A 346 -25.01 17.41 20.66
N SER A 347 -24.75 18.64 21.13
CA SER A 347 -23.75 19.55 20.55
C SER A 347 -22.37 18.91 20.44
N ASP A 348 -22.00 18.14 21.46
CA ASP A 348 -20.67 17.57 21.67
C ASP A 348 -20.42 16.23 20.98
N ILE A 349 -21.44 15.65 20.35
CA ILE A 349 -21.30 14.46 19.50
C ILE A 349 -21.24 14.91 18.05
N THR A 350 -20.15 14.59 17.37
CA THR A 350 -20.05 14.72 15.92
C THR A 350 -20.40 13.39 15.26
N LEU A 351 -20.95 13.46 14.05
CA LEU A 351 -21.34 12.30 13.26
C LEU A 351 -20.74 12.44 11.87
N PHE A 352 -20.01 11.43 11.43
CA PHE A 352 -19.41 11.35 10.10
C PHE A 352 -20.03 10.21 9.30
N TRP A 353 -20.30 10.47 8.03
CA TRP A 353 -20.78 9.52 7.03
C TRP A 353 -19.71 9.35 5.97
N TYR A 354 -19.20 8.13 5.83
CA TYR A 354 -18.26 7.74 4.79
C TYR A 354 -18.95 6.79 3.83
N GLY A 355 -19.32 7.31 2.66
CA GLY A 355 -19.74 6.47 1.53
C GLY A 355 -18.54 5.70 0.98
N ALA A 356 -18.81 4.70 0.15
CA ALA A 356 -17.76 3.91 -0.52
C ALA A 356 -16.69 4.81 -1.15
N PHE A 357 -15.41 4.66 -0.75
CA PHE A 357 -14.27 5.24 -1.47
C PHE A 357 -13.76 4.19 -2.45
N GLY A 358 -14.16 4.30 -3.71
CA GLY A 358 -13.85 3.28 -4.71
C GLY A 358 -14.41 1.92 -4.30
N ASP A 359 -13.55 0.91 -4.36
CA ASP A 359 -13.92 -0.50 -4.31
C ASP A 359 -13.51 -1.18 -2.99
N GLY A 360 -12.80 -0.47 -2.11
CA GLY A 360 -12.27 -1.00 -0.86
C GLY A 360 -13.34 -1.15 0.24
N ARG A 361 -13.19 -2.17 1.09
CA ARG A 361 -13.95 -2.29 2.34
C ARG A 361 -13.56 -1.16 3.30
N HIS A 362 -14.50 -0.73 4.13
CA HIS A 362 -14.20 0.20 5.21
C HIS A 362 -13.33 -0.50 6.26
N HIS A 363 -12.25 0.17 6.67
CA HIS A 363 -11.48 -0.28 7.83
C HIS A 363 -12.24 0.08 9.11
N ASN A 364 -11.99 -0.65 10.20
CA ASN A 364 -12.50 -0.23 11.50
C ASN A 364 -11.84 1.10 11.95
N VAL A 365 -12.51 1.82 12.84
CA VAL A 365 -12.09 3.13 13.36
C VAL A 365 -10.71 3.07 14.00
N SER A 366 -10.36 1.96 14.65
CA SER A 366 -9.03 1.75 15.26
C SER A 366 -7.90 1.71 14.21
N VAL A 367 -8.14 1.09 13.06
CA VAL A 367 -7.20 1.06 11.93
C VAL A 367 -7.16 2.44 11.26
N CYS A 368 -8.31 3.07 11.01
CA CYS A 368 -8.38 4.42 10.45
C CYS A 368 -7.58 5.44 11.26
N MET A 369 -7.78 5.47 12.59
CA MET A 369 -7.07 6.39 13.47
C MET A 369 -5.58 6.07 13.58
N ARG A 370 -5.19 4.80 13.45
CA ARG A 370 -3.77 4.42 13.45
C ARG A 370 -3.02 5.00 12.26
N TYR A 371 -3.64 5.07 11.08
CA TYR A 371 -3.06 5.79 9.93
C TYR A 371 -2.86 7.28 10.21
N GLN A 372 -3.65 7.87 11.10
CA GLN A 372 -3.49 9.25 11.57
C GLN A 372 -2.53 9.38 12.76
N GLY A 373 -1.83 8.30 13.14
CA GLY A 373 -0.90 8.29 14.28
C GLY A 373 -1.57 8.19 15.66
N VAL A 374 -2.88 7.97 15.71
CA VAL A 374 -3.65 7.86 16.96
C VAL A 374 -3.92 6.38 17.28
N THR A 375 -3.52 5.94 18.48
CA THR A 375 -3.81 4.58 18.94
C THR A 375 -5.04 4.59 19.84
N LEU A 376 -6.13 4.03 19.33
CA LEU A 376 -7.33 3.81 20.11
C LEU A 376 -7.24 2.53 20.97
N LYS A 377 -7.84 2.57 22.15
CA LYS A 377 -8.10 1.42 23.01
C LYS A 377 -9.60 1.34 23.33
N PRO A 378 -10.16 0.14 23.56
CA PRO A 378 -11.50 0.03 24.13
C PRO A 378 -11.61 0.80 25.45
N SER A 379 -12.74 1.45 25.71
CA SER A 379 -13.02 2.08 27.00
C SER A 379 -13.28 1.00 28.05
N ASP A 380 -12.93 1.29 29.31
CA ASP A 380 -13.05 0.32 30.40
C ASP A 380 -14.52 -0.06 30.69
N GLU A 381 -15.46 0.88 30.48
CA GLU A 381 -16.88 0.66 30.73
C GLU A 381 -17.62 0.03 29.54
N GLN A 382 -17.20 0.33 28.30
CA GLN A 382 -17.87 -0.06 27.07
C GLN A 382 -16.86 -0.52 26.01
N LYS A 383 -16.82 -1.82 25.73
CA LYS A 383 -15.83 -2.43 24.81
C LYS A 383 -15.94 -1.97 23.35
N ASP A 384 -17.14 -1.54 22.94
CA ASP A 384 -17.43 -1.05 21.60
C ASP A 384 -17.24 0.48 21.46
N VAL A 385 -16.87 1.15 22.56
CA VAL A 385 -16.44 2.56 22.54
C VAL A 385 -14.93 2.58 22.64
N PHE A 386 -14.30 3.30 21.74
CA PHE A 386 -12.86 3.42 21.66
C PHE A 386 -12.40 4.81 22.12
N THR A 387 -11.21 4.90 22.71
CA THR A 387 -10.66 6.14 23.23
C THR A 387 -9.13 6.20 23.09
N ASP A 388 -8.62 7.41 22.85
CA ASP A 388 -7.21 7.78 22.98
C ASP A 388 -6.93 8.56 24.28
N GLY A 389 -7.92 8.64 25.18
CA GLY A 389 -7.92 9.47 26.38
C GLY A 389 -8.42 10.90 26.18
N ARG A 390 -8.55 11.39 24.93
CA ARG A 390 -9.04 12.74 24.59
C ARG A 390 -10.39 12.74 23.91
N ARG A 391 -10.65 11.71 23.09
CA ARG A 391 -11.91 11.51 22.38
C ARG A 391 -12.48 10.14 22.71
N LEU A 392 -13.80 10.06 22.63
CA LEU A 392 -14.56 8.83 22.55
C LEU A 392 -14.98 8.65 21.09
N MET A 393 -14.87 7.43 20.57
CA MET A 393 -15.21 7.09 19.20
C MET A 393 -16.02 5.80 19.17
N ARG A 394 -17.02 5.78 18.30
CA ARG A 394 -17.82 4.57 18.04
C ARG A 394 -18.16 4.50 16.57
N GLU A 395 -18.18 3.28 16.03
CA GLU A 395 -18.50 3.04 14.63
C GLU A 395 -19.74 2.17 14.45
N PHE A 396 -20.38 2.35 13.30
CA PHE A 396 -21.49 1.55 12.79
C PHE A 396 -21.36 1.45 11.27
N PHE A 397 -22.07 0.49 10.66
CA PHE A 397 -22.08 0.33 9.21
C PHE A 397 -23.50 0.20 8.70
N ILE A 398 -23.79 0.72 7.51
CA ILE A 398 -25.00 0.37 6.77
C ILE A 398 -24.56 -0.42 5.56
N GLN A 399 -25.05 -1.65 5.42
CA GLN A 399 -24.68 -2.54 4.33
C GLN A 399 -25.91 -3.29 3.83
N ASN A 400 -26.15 -3.27 2.52
CA ASN A 400 -27.34 -3.85 1.89
C ASN A 400 -28.64 -3.47 2.61
N GLY A 401 -28.75 -2.19 2.97
CA GLY A 401 -29.91 -1.65 3.67
C GLY A 401 -30.07 -2.13 5.11
N LYS A 402 -29.07 -2.77 5.73
CA LYS A 402 -29.08 -3.20 7.14
C LYS A 402 -28.08 -2.41 7.98
N LEU A 403 -28.50 -2.00 9.17
CA LEU A 403 -27.63 -1.40 10.17
C LEU A 403 -26.84 -2.49 10.92
N ILE A 404 -25.52 -2.43 10.81
CA ILE A 404 -24.57 -3.33 11.46
C ILE A 404 -23.85 -2.57 12.57
N THR A 405 -23.77 -3.17 13.76
CA THR A 405 -23.31 -2.50 14.98
C THR A 405 -21.91 -2.89 15.43
N ASN A 406 -21.30 -3.89 14.78
CA ASN A 406 -19.98 -4.39 15.11
C ASN A 406 -19.20 -4.74 13.83
N TYR A 407 -17.88 -4.55 13.87
CA TYR A 407 -17.03 -4.75 12.71
C TYR A 407 -16.92 -6.22 12.27
N LYS A 408 -17.08 -7.18 13.19
CA LYS A 408 -17.01 -8.62 12.86
C LYS A 408 -18.14 -9.01 11.93
N GLU A 409 -19.36 -8.58 12.23
CA GLU A 409 -20.53 -8.79 11.38
C GLU A 409 -20.37 -8.06 10.04
N TYR A 410 -19.88 -6.82 10.05
CA TYR A 410 -19.59 -6.07 8.83
C TYR A 410 -18.65 -6.84 7.91
N LEU A 411 -17.55 -7.37 8.45
CA LEU A 411 -16.61 -8.21 7.70
C LEU A 411 -17.30 -9.41 7.07
N MET A 412 -18.15 -10.12 7.81
CA MET A 412 -18.87 -11.29 7.30
C MET A 412 -19.83 -10.91 6.14
N THR A 413 -20.49 -9.76 6.24
CA THR A 413 -21.38 -9.28 5.16
C THR A 413 -20.64 -8.77 3.92
N THR A 414 -19.37 -8.37 4.08
CA THR A 414 -18.54 -7.78 3.01
C THR A 414 -17.39 -8.70 2.54
N VAL A 415 -17.40 -9.99 2.91
CA VAL A 415 -16.40 -10.96 2.42
C VAL A 415 -16.48 -11.13 0.90
N SER A 416 -17.71 -11.13 0.36
CA SER A 416 -17.91 -11.22 -1.09
C SER A 416 -17.51 -9.89 -1.73
N PRO A 417 -16.75 -9.90 -2.83
CA PRO A 417 -16.39 -8.66 -3.50
C PRO A 417 -17.50 -8.08 -4.37
N LEU A 418 -18.58 -8.83 -4.56
CA LEU A 418 -19.81 -8.29 -5.11
C LEU A 418 -20.60 -7.51 -4.06
N ALA A 419 -20.29 -7.68 -2.77
CA ALA A 419 -20.96 -6.97 -1.71
C ALA A 419 -20.51 -5.50 -1.73
N SER A 420 -21.48 -4.59 -1.70
CA SER A 420 -21.19 -3.18 -1.48
C SER A 420 -20.41 -3.02 -0.17
N PRO A 421 -19.34 -2.20 -0.14
CA PRO A 421 -18.70 -1.82 1.11
C PRO A 421 -19.66 -1.02 2.00
N GLY A 422 -20.76 -0.50 1.43
CA GLY A 422 -21.79 0.23 2.14
C GLY A 422 -21.28 1.55 2.70
N VAL A 423 -21.87 1.96 3.82
CA VAL A 423 -21.57 3.22 4.51
C VAL A 423 -20.90 2.89 5.85
N HIS A 424 -19.84 3.63 6.17
CA HIS A 424 -19.23 3.63 7.49
C HIS A 424 -19.61 4.90 8.23
N ILE A 425 -20.21 4.73 9.40
CA ILE A 425 -20.69 5.80 10.25
C ILE A 425 -19.79 5.86 11.48
N ILE A 426 -19.20 7.02 11.74
CA ILE A 426 -18.32 7.25 12.89
C ILE A 426 -18.89 8.38 13.73
N PHE A 427 -19.08 8.12 15.02
CA PHE A 427 -19.35 9.13 16.03
C PHE A 427 -18.07 9.46 16.77
N ASP A 428 -17.83 10.74 17.05
CA ASP A 428 -16.80 11.17 17.99
C ASP A 428 -17.32 12.20 18.99
N ALA A 429 -16.73 12.24 20.18
CA ALA A 429 -17.03 13.22 21.22
C ALA A 429 -15.80 13.46 22.11
N PRO A 430 -15.62 14.65 22.72
CA PRO A 430 -14.55 14.88 23.69
C PRO A 430 -14.76 14.06 24.97
N SER A 431 -13.74 13.30 25.41
CA SER A 431 -13.81 12.45 26.62
C SER A 431 -13.95 13.25 27.92
N LYS A 432 -13.61 14.55 27.90
CA LYS A 432 -13.71 15.43 29.07
C LYS A 432 -15.14 15.86 29.39
N VAL A 433 -16.03 15.82 28.39
CA VAL A 433 -17.38 16.41 28.49
C VAL A 433 -18.44 15.30 28.66
N MET A 434 -18.05 14.05 28.44
CA MET A 434 -18.98 12.92 28.34
C MET A 434 -18.30 11.61 28.72
N ASN A 435 -18.99 10.75 29.48
CA ASN A 435 -18.50 9.41 29.78
C ASN A 435 -18.85 8.39 28.67
N SER A 436 -18.11 7.27 28.65
CA SER A 436 -18.25 6.19 27.66
C SER A 436 -19.65 5.60 27.58
N LYS A 437 -20.30 5.41 28.73
CA LYS A 437 -21.65 4.83 28.80
C LYS A 437 -22.72 5.72 28.16
N TYR A 438 -22.72 7.01 28.48
CA TYR A 438 -23.65 7.96 27.88
C TYR A 438 -23.38 8.12 26.38
N PHE A 439 -22.11 8.23 25.98
CA PHE A 439 -21.72 8.30 24.58
C PHE A 439 -22.18 7.08 23.77
N ASP A 440 -22.06 5.87 24.33
CA ASP A 440 -22.57 4.63 23.72
C ASP A 440 -24.08 4.68 23.47
N ILE A 441 -24.85 5.03 24.51
CA ILE A 441 -26.31 5.10 24.46
C ILE A 441 -26.77 6.11 23.42
N GLU A 442 -26.20 7.31 23.46
CA GLU A 442 -26.56 8.39 22.53
C GLU A 442 -26.15 8.05 21.09
N SER A 443 -24.96 7.50 20.86
CA SER A 443 -24.53 7.07 19.53
C SER A 443 -25.47 6.00 18.95
N LYS A 444 -25.89 5.01 19.77
CA LYS A 444 -26.89 4.00 19.38
C LYS A 444 -28.25 4.60 19.07
N ARG A 445 -28.70 5.60 19.84
CA ARG A 445 -29.97 6.31 19.60
C ARG A 445 -29.91 7.08 18.28
N LEU A 446 -28.84 7.83 18.05
CA LEU A 446 -28.65 8.66 16.87
C LEU A 446 -28.51 7.83 15.59
N VAL A 447 -27.73 6.73 15.62
CA VAL A 447 -27.58 5.89 14.43
C VAL A 447 -28.88 5.18 14.05
N LYS A 448 -29.70 4.77 15.02
CA LYS A 448 -31.03 4.21 14.75
C LYS A 448 -31.94 5.23 14.08
N ARG A 449 -31.93 6.47 14.56
CA ARG A 449 -32.70 7.56 13.95
C ARG A 449 -32.23 7.86 12.53
N LEU A 450 -30.91 7.96 12.33
CA LEU A 450 -30.33 8.16 11.00
C LEU A 450 -30.72 7.02 10.04
N TYR A 451 -30.64 5.78 10.52
CA TYR A 451 -31.02 4.60 9.75
C TYR A 451 -32.51 4.59 9.39
N GLN A 452 -33.41 5.01 10.29
CA GLN A 452 -34.83 5.17 9.98
C GLN A 452 -35.07 6.16 8.84
N ILE A 453 -34.39 7.31 8.86
CA ILE A 453 -34.46 8.32 7.78
C ILE A 453 -33.97 7.69 6.46
N TYR A 454 -32.82 7.02 6.51
CA TYR A 454 -32.23 6.34 5.35
C TYR A 454 -33.15 5.28 4.73
N THR A 455 -33.78 4.43 5.56
CA THR A 455 -34.69 3.39 5.07
C THR A 455 -36.01 3.95 4.54
N ALA A 456 -36.50 5.06 5.10
CA ALA A 456 -37.72 5.71 4.63
C ALA A 456 -37.54 6.29 3.22
N GLU A 457 -36.37 6.87 2.95
CA GLU A 457 -36.02 7.40 1.63
C GLU A 457 -35.76 6.29 0.59
N SER A 458 -35.21 5.15 1.03
CA SER A 458 -34.97 4.00 0.14
C SER A 458 -36.23 3.21 -0.23
N ALA A 459 -37.36 3.47 0.44
CA ALA A 459 -38.66 2.82 0.20
C ALA A 459 -39.57 3.60 -0.77
N ILE A 460 -39.16 4.82 -1.13
CA ILE A 460 -39.81 5.71 -2.12
C ILE A 460 -39.08 5.54 -3.45
#